data_AF-A0A957JSD4-F1
#
_entry.id   AF-A0A957JSD4-F1
#
_cell.length_a   1.000
_cell.length_b   1.000
_cell.length_c   1.000
_cell.angle_alpha   90.00
_cell.angle_beta   90.00
_cell.angle_gamma   90.00
#
_symmetry.space_group_name_H-M   'P 1'
#
loop_
_entity.id
_entity.type
_entity.pdbx_description
1 polymer ?
#
loop_
_entity_poly.entity_id
_entity_poly.type
_entity_poly.pdbx_seq_one_letter_code
_entity_poly.pdbx_strand_id
1 'polypeptide(L)'
;MKIIGAGFGRTGTLSLKYALEELGFGPCCHMREVVRRQSHVALWQAAVEGELTEWDRIFADYEAAVDWPTCRFYQELLAYYPDAKLILTVRDPDRW
;
A
#
# COMPACT_ATOMS: atom_id res chain seq x y z
N MET A 1 -5.25 7.07 6.18
CA MET A 1 -5.37 5.67 5.70
C MET A 1 -5.97 4.77 6.80
N LYS A 2 -6.87 3.85 6.45
CA LYS A 2 -7.59 2.92 7.36
C LYS A 2 -7.11 1.47 7.26
N ILE A 3 -6.65 1.03 6.09
CA ILE A 3 -6.20 -0.36 5.84
C ILE A 3 -4.81 -0.37 5.19
N ILE A 4 -3.90 -1.17 5.73
CA ILE A 4 -2.56 -1.41 5.19
C ILE A 4 -2.44 -2.88 4.78
N GLY A 5 -2.03 -3.13 3.54
CA GLY A 5 -1.74 -4.45 3.00
C GLY A 5 -0.25 -4.75 3.06
N ALA A 6 0.16 -5.76 3.82
CA ALA A 6 1.53 -6.27 3.88
C ALA A 6 1.81 -7.42 2.89
N GLY A 7 0.78 -7.87 2.16
CA GLY A 7 0.92 -8.93 1.17
C GLY A 7 1.73 -8.50 -0.06
N PHE A 8 2.70 -9.32 -0.46
CA PHE A 8 3.47 -9.09 -1.68
C PHE A 8 2.61 -9.25 -2.94
N GLY A 9 3.04 -8.61 -4.03
CA GLY A 9 2.44 -8.80 -5.34
C GLY A 9 2.30 -10.28 -5.70
N ARG A 10 1.25 -10.63 -6.46
CA ARG A 10 0.87 -12.01 -6.83
C ARG A 10 0.25 -12.87 -5.71
N THR A 11 0.03 -12.31 -4.51
CA THR A 11 -0.73 -12.98 -3.43
C THR A 11 -2.24 -12.64 -3.42
N GLY A 12 -2.75 -12.01 -4.49
CA GLY A 12 -4.17 -11.61 -4.60
C GLY A 12 -4.44 -10.13 -4.30
N THR A 13 -3.41 -9.29 -4.28
CA THR A 13 -3.48 -7.85 -3.96
C THR A 13 -4.46 -7.06 -4.84
N LEU A 14 -4.57 -7.39 -6.13
CA LEU A 14 -5.52 -6.71 -7.03
C LEU A 14 -6.98 -7.04 -6.71
N SER A 15 -7.27 -8.29 -6.37
CA SER A 15 -8.60 -8.69 -5.90
C SER A 15 -8.92 -8.03 -4.55
N LEU A 16 -7.94 -7.97 -3.64
CA LEU A 16 -8.09 -7.28 -2.36
C LEU A 16 -8.37 -5.78 -2.55
N LYS A 17 -7.67 -5.10 -3.46
CA LYS A 17 -7.95 -3.70 -3.81
C LYS A 17 -9.42 -3.49 -4.14
N TYR A 18 -9.96 -4.28 -5.07
CA TYR A 18 -11.35 -4.15 -5.48
C TYR A 18 -12.33 -4.44 -4.34
N ALA A 19 -12.09 -5.48 -3.55
CA ALA A 19 -12.92 -5.79 -2.40
C ALA A 19 -12.93 -4.66 -1.35
N LEU A 20 -11.77 -4.05 -1.07
CA LEU A 20 -11.67 -2.93 -0.14
C LEU A 20 -12.44 -1.69 -0.65
N GLU A 21 -12.33 -1.40 -1.95
CA GLU A 21 -13.07 -0.30 -2.57
C GLU A 21 -14.58 -0.54 -2.50
N GLU A 22 -15.05 -1.76 -2.77
CA GLU A 22 -16.46 -2.16 -2.66
C GLU A 22 -16.99 -2.06 -1.22
N LEU A 23 -16.16 -2.38 -0.23
CA LEU A 23 -16.50 -2.30 1.18
C LEU A 23 -16.42 -0.87 1.77
N GLY A 24 -16.15 0.15 0.94
CA GLY A 24 -16.09 1.55 1.39
C GLY A 24 -14.74 1.99 1.97
N PHE A 25 -13.67 1.19 1.76
CA PHE A 25 -12.29 1.56 2.07
C PHE A 25 -11.53 2.07 0.84
N GLY A 26 -12.26 2.59 -0.15
CA GLY A 26 -11.71 3.23 -1.34
C GLY A 26 -11.51 4.75 -1.16
N PRO A 27 -10.60 5.38 -1.92
CA PRO A 27 -9.72 4.79 -2.93
C PRO A 27 -8.61 3.91 -2.34
N CYS A 28 -8.23 2.82 -3.03
CA CYS A 28 -7.15 1.93 -2.59
C CYS A 28 -5.89 2.06 -3.46
N CYS A 29 -4.77 2.45 -2.85
CA CYS A 29 -3.47 2.53 -3.50
C CYS A 29 -2.97 1.12 -3.85
N HIS A 30 -2.43 0.96 -5.06
CA HIS A 30 -1.87 -0.29 -5.58
C HIS A 30 -0.78 0.04 -6.61
N MET A 31 0.16 -0.87 -6.87
CA MET A 31 1.20 -0.71 -7.89
C MET A 31 0.70 -0.19 -9.25
N ARG A 32 -0.53 -0.54 -9.66
CA ARG A 32 -1.12 -0.05 -10.92
C ARG A 32 -1.28 1.47 -10.95
N GLU A 33 -1.56 2.09 -9.80
CA GLU A 33 -1.67 3.54 -9.66
C GLU A 33 -0.28 4.20 -9.59
N VAL A 34 0.67 3.54 -8.93
CA VAL A 34 2.06 4.02 -8.83
C VAL A 34 2.73 4.12 -10.20
N VAL A 35 2.56 3.11 -11.06
CA VAL A 35 3.09 3.13 -12.44
C VAL A 35 2.51 4.27 -13.28
N ARG A 36 1.29 4.72 -12.96
CA ARG A 36 0.61 5.81 -13.68
C ARG A 36 0.96 7.20 -13.17
N ARG A 37 1.44 7.33 -11.94
CA ARG A 37 1.77 8.62 -11.30
C ARG A 37 3.28 8.79 -11.19
N GLN A 38 3.88 9.35 -12.25
CA GLN A 38 5.33 9.66 -12.26
C GLN A 38 5.75 10.56 -11.08
N SER A 39 4.86 11.44 -10.60
CA SER A 39 5.12 12.30 -9.43
C SER A 39 5.36 11.51 -8.13
N HIS A 40 4.90 10.27 -8.03
CA HIS A 40 5.11 9.42 -6.85
C HIS A 40 6.48 8.73 -6.88
N VAL A 41 7.14 8.63 -8.04
CA VAL A 41 8.42 7.91 -8.17
C VAL A 41 9.49 8.53 -7.28
N ALA A 42 9.61 9.86 -7.27
CA ALA A 42 10.56 10.56 -6.40
C ALA A 42 10.26 10.37 -4.91
N LEU A 43 8.97 10.32 -4.53
CA LEU A 43 8.56 10.09 -3.14
C LEU A 43 8.90 8.67 -2.69
N TRP A 44 8.68 7.68 -3.56
CA TRP A 44 9.04 6.29 -3.28
C TRP A 44 10.56 6.09 -3.23
N GLN A 45 11.32 6.80 -4.06
CA GLN A 45 12.78 6.81 -3.99
C GLN A 45 13.25 7.37 -2.63
N ALA A 46 12.73 8.52 -2.23
CA ALA A 46 13.02 9.10 -0.91
C ALA A 46 12.62 8.16 0.24
N ALA A 47 11.53 7.41 0.11
CA ALA A 47 11.15 6.39 1.10
C ALA A 47 12.17 5.25 1.21
N VAL A 48 12.70 4.77 0.07
CA VAL A 48 13.76 3.75 0.04
C VAL A 48 15.07 4.27 0.64
N GLU A 49 15.37 5.56 0.43
CA GLU A 49 16.56 6.24 0.99
C GLU A 49 16.40 6.61 2.47
N GLY A 50 15.20 6.44 3.05
CA GLY A 50 14.91 6.80 4.43
C GLY A 50 14.70 8.30 4.66
N GLU A 51 14.50 9.08 3.60
CA GLU A 51 14.32 10.53 3.62
C GLU A 51 12.84 10.96 3.67
N LEU A 52 11.91 10.05 3.36
CA LEU A 52 10.48 10.35 3.43
C LEU A 52 9.96 10.23 4.87
N THR A 53 9.54 11.35 5.44
CA THR A 53 8.91 11.40 6.77
C THR A 53 7.38 11.62 6.72
N GLU A 54 6.89 12.28 5.67
CA GLU A 54 5.48 12.65 5.51
C GLU A 54 4.76 11.71 4.52
N TRP A 55 4.22 10.61 5.04
CA TRP A 55 3.54 9.59 4.23
C TRP A 55 2.27 10.10 3.53
N ASP A 56 1.60 11.11 4.08
CA ASP A 56 0.44 11.75 3.45
C ASP A 56 0.76 12.35 2.07
N ARG A 57 2.02 12.68 1.76
CA ARG A 57 2.44 13.10 0.41
C ARG A 57 2.15 12.05 -0.66
N ILE A 58 2.08 10.78 -0.28
CA ILE A 58 1.73 9.65 -1.15
C ILE A 58 0.26 9.26 -0.94
N PHE A 59 -0.21 9.28 0.31
CA PHE A 59 -1.41 8.56 0.73
C PHE A 59 -2.62 9.43 1.12
N ALA A 60 -2.53 10.77 1.06
CA ALA A 60 -3.62 11.66 1.50
C ALA A 60 -4.98 11.36 0.83
N ASP A 61 -4.97 10.92 -0.43
CA ASP A 61 -6.20 10.61 -1.19
C ASP A 61 -6.64 9.14 -1.08
N TYR A 62 -5.98 8.34 -0.23
CA TYR A 62 -6.20 6.90 -0.15
C TYR A 62 -6.67 6.45 1.24
N GLU A 63 -7.71 5.63 1.24
CA GLU A 63 -8.29 5.02 2.44
C GLU A 63 -7.68 3.65 2.72
N ALA A 64 -7.11 3.00 1.70
CA ALA A 64 -6.36 1.76 1.84
C ALA A 64 -5.12 1.75 0.93
N ALA A 65 -4.14 0.92 1.25
CA ALA A 65 -3.00 0.70 0.39
C ALA A 65 -2.55 -0.77 0.44
N VAL A 66 -2.32 -1.37 -0.74
CA VAL A 66 -1.92 -2.78 -0.89
C VAL A 66 -0.86 -2.90 -1.98
N ASP A 67 -0.27 -4.09 -2.13
CA ASP A 67 0.77 -4.37 -3.14
C ASP A 67 2.05 -3.52 -2.95
N TRP A 68 2.96 -3.66 -3.90
CA TRP A 68 4.14 -2.81 -3.99
C TRP A 68 3.78 -1.35 -4.33
N PRO A 69 4.56 -0.38 -3.83
CA PRO A 69 5.65 -0.52 -2.85
C PRO A 69 5.17 -0.51 -1.39
N THR A 70 3.89 -0.24 -1.12
CA THR A 70 3.28 -0.18 0.22
C THR A 70 3.69 -1.34 1.13
N CYS A 71 3.63 -2.58 0.64
CA CYS A 71 3.90 -3.77 1.46
C CYS A 71 5.31 -3.79 2.08
N ARG A 72 6.29 -3.08 1.48
CA ARG A 72 7.65 -2.95 2.04
C ARG A 72 7.69 -2.09 3.28
N PHE A 73 6.82 -1.09 3.36
CA PHE A 73 6.85 -0.03 4.37
C PHE A 73 5.73 -0.18 5.41
N TYR A 74 5.18 -1.39 5.57
CA TYR A 74 4.01 -1.59 6.44
C TYR A 74 4.27 -1.21 7.91
N GLN A 75 5.51 -1.32 8.40
CA GLN A 75 5.86 -0.96 9.77
C GLN A 75 5.89 0.55 9.97
N GLU A 76 6.52 1.26 9.04
CA GLU A 76 6.58 2.73 8.99
C GLU A 76 5.18 3.31 8.83
N LEU A 77 4.36 2.68 7.99
CA LEU A 77 2.96 3.07 7.78
C LEU A 77 2.08 2.79 8.99
N LEU A 78 2.30 1.69 9.72
CA LEU A 78 1.59 1.44 10.99
C LEU A 78 2.01 2.43 12.08
N ALA A 79 3.27 2.86 12.10
CA ALA A 79 3.74 3.90 13.02
C ALA A 79 3.10 5.26 12.69
N TYR A 80 2.94 5.59 11.40
CA TYR A 80 2.35 6.86 10.95
C TYR A 80 0.82 6.88 11.00
N TYR A 81 0.16 5.75 10.72
CA TYR A 81 -1.30 5.57 10.79
C TYR A 81 -1.65 4.54 11.88
N PRO A 82 -1.59 4.92 13.17
CA PRO A 82 -1.71 3.99 14.29
C PRO A 82 -3.07 3.29 14.39
N ASP A 83 -4.13 3.90 13.85
CA ASP A 83 -5.49 3.34 13.84
C ASP A 83 -5.76 2.41 12.64
N ALA A 84 -4.81 2.32 11.69
CA ALA A 84 -4.98 1.49 10.51
C ALA A 84 -4.90 0.00 10.86
N LYS A 85 -5.77 -0.81 10.26
CA LYS A 85 -5.71 -2.27 10.38
C LYS A 85 -4.76 -2.85 9.33
N LEU A 86 -4.02 -3.90 9.71
CA LEU A 86 -3.13 -4.62 8.82
C LEU A 86 -3.81 -5.87 8.24
N ILE A 87 -3.67 -6.09 6.93
CA ILE A 87 -4.06 -7.32 6.24
C ILE A 87 -2.81 -7.94 5.58
N LEU A 88 -2.57 -9.22 5.85
CA LEU A 88 -1.53 -10.00 5.18
C LEU A 88 -2.18 -11.07 4.30
N THR A 89 -2.10 -10.90 2.98
CA THR A 89 -2.49 -11.94 2.03
C THR A 89 -1.32 -12.92 1.84
N VAL A 90 -1.62 -14.21 1.95
CA VAL A 90 -0.64 -15.29 1.78
C VAL A 90 -1.07 -16.23 0.66
N ARG A 91 -0.08 -16.87 0.02
CA ARG A 91 -0.26 -17.94 -0.96
C ARG A 91 0.82 -18.99 -0.69
N ASP A 92 0.53 -20.22 -1.08
CA ASP A 92 1.53 -21.29 -1.16
C ASP A 92 2.80 -20.81 -1.91
N PRO A 93 4.00 -20.89 -1.30
CA PRO A 93 5.21 -20.31 -1.87
C PRO A 93 5.61 -20.86 -3.25
N ASP A 94 5.36 -22.15 -3.51
CA ASP A 94 5.69 -22.77 -4.80
C ASP A 94 4.74 -22.32 -5.92
N ARG A 95 3.59 -21.72 -5.56
CA ARG A 95 2.58 -21.19 -6.48
C ARG A 95 2.55 -19.66 -6.55
N TRP A 96 3.33 -18.99 -5.71
CA TRP A 96 3.41 -17.53 -5.62
C TRP A 96 4.34 -16.97 -6.70
#